data_AF-A0A397WQ48-F1
#
_entry.id   AF-A0A397WQ48-F1
#
_cell.length_a   1.000
_cell.length_b   1.000
_cell.length_c   1.000
_cell.angle_alpha   90.00
_cell.angle_beta   90.00
_cell.angle_gamma   90.00
#
_symmetry.space_group_name_H-M   'P 1'
#
loop_
_entity.id
_entity.type
_entity.pdbx_description
1 polymer ?
#
loop_
_entity_poly.entity_id
_entity_poly.type
_entity_poly.pdbx_seq_one_letter_code
_entity_poly.pdbx_strand_id
1 'polypeptide(L)'
;MTRKERILLIFLVSLVLTFLSLFLIKNTKNEPLERYNIYLVYSPTCPHCENLIEFLEKEGVGVEKISIENFYLRNTFRNLSNYFRGVPFVFAKVNDTIIIISGYPDRNQENDGYFLGKGIEEDLCIKANGTPVYINNTYSFCKLSENVLLGNRYSILWLIEQCKEYGCEKLE
;
A
#
# COMPACT_ATOMS: atom_id res chain seq x y z
N MET A 1 14.50 50.35 27.06
CA MET A 1 13.26 49.64 26.73
C MET A 1 12.16 50.03 27.70
N THR A 2 11.12 50.72 27.24
CA THR A 2 10.03 51.23 28.08
C THR A 2 9.06 50.10 28.50
N ARG A 3 8.25 50.31 29.55
CA ARG A 3 7.24 49.33 30.01
C ARG A 3 6.27 48.93 28.88
N LYS A 4 5.95 49.86 27.96
CA LYS A 4 5.10 49.63 26.79
C LYS A 4 5.78 48.72 25.76
N GLU A 5 7.06 48.94 25.48
CA GLU A 5 7.85 48.07 24.58
C GLU A 5 7.97 46.64 25.11
N ARG A 6 8.11 46.46 26.44
CA ARG A 6 8.14 45.11 27.05
C ARG A 6 6.82 44.36 26.87
N ILE A 7 5.70 45.04 27.07
CA ILE A 7 4.36 44.45 26.91
C ILE A 7 4.11 44.08 25.45
N LEU A 8 4.49 44.95 24.51
CA LEU A 8 4.36 44.68 23.08
C LEU A 8 5.18 43.47 22.63
N LEU A 9 6.42 43.35 23.13
CA LEU A 9 7.29 42.21 22.83
C LEU A 9 6.71 40.88 23.35
N ILE A 10 6.16 40.88 24.57
CA ILE A 10 5.52 39.69 25.15
C ILE A 10 4.30 39.27 24.32
N PHE A 11 3.47 40.24 23.89
CA PHE A 11 2.32 39.96 23.04
C PHE A 11 2.71 39.36 21.69
N LEU A 12 3.75 39.91 21.03
CA LEU A 12 4.26 39.39 19.76
C LEU A 12 4.81 37.97 19.89
N VAL A 13 5.58 37.69 20.94
CA VAL A 13 6.13 36.36 21.19
C VAL A 13 5.01 35.35 21.46
N SER A 14 4.00 35.74 22.24
CA SER A 14 2.85 34.88 22.53
C SER A 14 2.03 34.58 21.27
N LEU A 15 1.84 35.57 20.39
CA LEU A 15 1.14 35.40 19.10
C LEU A 15 1.91 34.47 18.14
N VAL A 16 3.24 34.58 18.10
CA VAL A 16 4.08 33.71 17.26
C VAL A 16 4.05 32.26 17.79
N LEU A 17 4.10 32.07 19.10
CA LEU A 17 4.02 30.75 19.74
C LEU A 17 2.66 30.07 19.49
N THR A 18 1.55 30.82 19.54
CA THR A 18 0.22 30.26 19.22
C THR A 18 0.07 29.93 17.74
N PHE A 19 0.68 30.71 16.84
CA PHE A 19 0.68 30.40 15.41
C PHE A 19 1.52 29.15 15.10
N LEU A 20 2.69 29.00 15.74
CA LEU A 20 3.54 27.82 15.61
C LEU A 20 2.88 26.56 16.15
N SER A 21 2.19 26.63 17.30
CA SER A 21 1.48 25.48 17.85
C SER A 21 0.32 25.05 16.95
N LEU A 22 -0.46 25.99 16.40
CA LEU A 22 -1.53 25.67 15.44
C LEU A 22 -0.99 25.07 14.13
N PHE A 23 0.16 25.53 13.65
CA PHE A 23 0.80 24.99 12.46
C PHE A 23 1.31 23.55 12.69
N LEU A 24 1.92 23.28 13.85
CA LEU A 24 2.36 21.94 14.25
C LEU A 24 1.18 20.98 14.47
N ILE A 25 0.07 21.45 15.06
CA ILE A 25 -1.15 20.65 15.26
C ILE A 25 -1.86 20.32 13.94
N LYS A 26 -1.81 21.22 12.96
CA LYS A 26 -2.41 20.96 11.63
C LYS A 26 -1.66 19.85 10.88
N ASN A 27 -0.35 19.71 11.11
CA ASN A 27 0.48 18.65 10.51
C ASN A 27 0.46 17.32 11.28
N THR A 28 -0.25 17.21 12.40
CA THR A 28 -0.42 15.96 13.15
C THR A 28 -1.83 15.37 13.07
N LYS A 29 -2.71 15.94 12.24
CA LYS A 29 -3.94 15.24 11.88
C LYS A 29 -3.56 14.05 11.01
N ASN A 30 -3.47 12.87 11.64
CA ASN A 30 -3.62 11.60 10.95
C ASN A 30 -4.99 11.63 10.26
N GLU A 31 -5.03 12.05 9.00
CA GLU A 31 -6.22 11.90 8.20
C GLU A 31 -6.60 10.41 8.20
N PRO A 32 -7.90 10.08 8.35
CA PRO A 32 -8.32 8.69 8.34
C PRO A 32 -7.92 8.08 7.00
N LEU A 33 -7.22 6.93 7.06
CA LEU A 33 -6.84 6.20 5.85
C LEU A 33 -8.08 5.94 5.00
N GLU A 34 -7.96 6.20 3.70
CA GLU A 34 -8.99 5.87 2.72
C GLU A 34 -9.08 4.35 2.60
N ARG A 35 -10.29 3.81 2.80
CA ARG A 35 -10.50 2.36 2.86
C ARG A 35 -11.20 1.86 1.62
N TYR A 36 -10.61 0.83 1.03
CA TYR A 36 -11.18 0.04 -0.05
C TYR A 36 -11.39 -1.40 0.43
N ASN A 37 -12.18 -2.19 -0.28
CA ASN A 37 -12.29 -3.63 -0.05
C ASN A 37 -11.05 -4.37 -0.60
N ILE A 38 -9.87 -3.94 -0.16
CA ILE A 38 -8.57 -4.57 -0.40
C ILE A 38 -8.21 -5.36 0.86
N TYR A 39 -7.90 -6.64 0.67
CA TYR A 39 -7.59 -7.57 1.73
C TYR A 39 -6.10 -7.91 1.69
N LEU A 40 -5.45 -7.90 2.85
CA LEU A 40 -4.04 -8.23 3.01
C LEU A 40 -3.89 -9.38 4.00
N VAL A 41 -3.50 -10.55 3.50
CA VAL A 41 -3.03 -11.64 4.36
C VAL A 41 -1.59 -11.37 4.74
N TYR A 42 -1.31 -11.33 6.04
CA TYR A 42 0.00 -10.93 6.56
C TYR A 42 0.45 -11.77 7.76
N SER A 43 1.74 -11.66 8.06
CA SER A 43 2.32 -12.10 9.33
C SER A 43 3.01 -10.91 10.02
N PRO A 44 2.85 -10.72 11.34
CA PRO A 44 3.52 -9.65 12.08
C PRO A 44 5.05 -9.70 12.05
N THR A 45 5.63 -10.86 11.77
CA THR A 45 7.10 -11.06 11.73
C THR A 45 7.67 -11.03 10.31
N CYS A 46 6.84 -10.76 9.31
CA CYS A 46 7.26 -10.78 7.91
C CYS A 46 7.77 -9.40 7.46
N PRO A 47 9.07 -9.26 7.12
CA PRO A 47 9.63 -7.97 6.68
C PRO A 47 9.02 -7.46 5.36
N HIS A 48 8.60 -8.37 4.48
CA HIS A 48 7.85 -8.04 3.27
C HIS A 48 6.47 -7.43 3.59
N CYS A 49 5.78 -7.97 4.61
CA CYS A 49 4.49 -7.44 5.07
C CYS A 49 4.66 -6.06 5.72
N GLU A 50 5.69 -5.89 6.55
CA GLU A 50 6.03 -4.60 7.16
C GLU A 50 6.27 -3.53 6.07
N ASN A 51 7.11 -3.83 5.08
CA ASN A 51 7.40 -2.91 3.98
C ASN A 51 6.14 -2.52 3.19
N LEU A 52 5.27 -3.49 2.89
CA LEU A 52 4.01 -3.21 2.20
C LEU A 52 3.05 -2.36 3.05
N ILE A 53 2.91 -2.68 4.34
CA ILE A 53 2.02 -1.94 5.25
C ILE A 53 2.46 -0.49 5.37
N GLU A 54 3.76 -0.24 5.55
CA GLU A 54 4.30 1.13 5.59
C GLU A 54 4.09 1.87 4.28
N PHE A 55 4.22 1.18 3.15
CA PHE A 55 3.94 1.77 1.84
C PHE A 55 2.46 2.18 1.74
N LEU A 56 1.52 1.29 2.06
CA LEU A 56 0.08 1.57 2.05
C LEU A 56 -0.29 2.75 2.98
N GLU A 57 0.32 2.80 4.17
CA GLU A 57 0.08 3.89 5.13
C GLU A 57 0.60 5.25 4.60
N LYS A 58 1.75 5.27 3.91
CA LYS A 58 2.27 6.47 3.23
C LYS A 58 1.37 6.94 2.08
N GLU A 59 0.77 6.01 1.35
CA GLU A 59 -0.20 6.30 0.30
C GLU A 59 -1.59 6.65 0.86
N GLY A 60 -1.77 6.66 2.19
CA GLY A 60 -3.04 6.99 2.82
C GLY A 60 -4.10 5.91 2.66
N VAL A 61 -3.73 4.67 2.35
CA VAL A 61 -4.64 3.56 2.05
C VAL A 61 -4.74 2.57 3.21
N GLY A 62 -5.97 2.34 3.67
CA GLY A 62 -6.31 1.32 4.65
C GLY A 62 -6.77 0.02 3.99
N VAL A 63 -6.25 -1.11 4.46
CA VAL A 63 -6.61 -2.46 3.99
C VAL A 63 -7.18 -3.32 5.12
N GLU A 64 -8.01 -4.32 4.79
CA GLU A 64 -8.43 -5.34 5.76
C GLU A 64 -7.29 -6.34 5.98
N LYS A 65 -6.58 -6.19 7.10
CA LYS A 65 -5.48 -7.07 7.51
C LYS A 65 -6.05 -8.38 8.08
N ILE A 66 -5.64 -9.52 7.51
CA ILE A 66 -6.09 -10.86 7.90
C ILE A 66 -4.86 -11.71 8.27
N SER A 67 -4.88 -12.38 9.41
CA SER A 67 -3.80 -13.33 9.75
C SER A 67 -3.88 -14.58 8.87
N ILE A 68 -2.75 -15.29 8.71
CA ILE A 68 -2.71 -16.53 7.91
C ILE A 68 -3.74 -17.55 8.41
N GLU A 69 -3.89 -17.70 9.73
CA GLU A 69 -4.84 -18.64 10.33
C GLU A 69 -6.28 -18.26 9.96
N ASN A 70 -6.62 -16.98 10.11
CA ASN A 70 -7.95 -16.48 9.78
C ASN A 70 -8.27 -16.56 8.28
N PHE A 71 -7.26 -16.44 7.41
CA PHE A 71 -7.43 -16.60 5.97
C PHE A 71 -7.92 -18.02 5.63
N TYR A 72 -7.34 -19.06 6.23
CA TYR A 72 -7.74 -20.44 5.99
C TYR A 72 -9.11 -20.80 6.61
N LEU A 73 -9.50 -20.15 7.71
CA LEU A 73 -10.77 -20.43 8.39
C LEU A 73 -11.99 -19.83 7.68
N ARG A 74 -11.80 -18.81 6.82
CA ARG A 74 -12.90 -18.12 6.12
C ARG A 74 -13.28 -18.87 4.85
N ASN A 75 -14.48 -19.44 4.84
CA ASN A 75 -15.03 -20.15 3.67
C ASN A 75 -14.99 -19.30 2.38
N THR A 76 -15.26 -18.01 2.51
CA THR A 76 -15.20 -16.99 1.43
C THR A 76 -13.86 -16.97 0.70
N PHE A 77 -12.76 -17.28 1.39
CA PHE A 77 -11.40 -17.24 0.83
C PHE A 77 -10.88 -18.61 0.43
N ARG A 78 -11.67 -19.68 0.60
CA ARG A 78 -11.22 -21.05 0.34
C ARG A 78 -10.69 -21.23 -1.08
N ASN A 79 -11.32 -20.64 -2.08
CA ASN A 79 -10.85 -20.74 -3.47
C ASN A 79 -9.54 -19.96 -3.73
N LEU A 80 -9.24 -18.95 -2.90
CA LEU A 80 -8.01 -18.17 -2.99
C LEU A 80 -6.80 -18.91 -2.43
N SER A 81 -7.02 -19.91 -1.56
CA SER A 81 -5.94 -20.73 -0.99
C SER A 81 -5.11 -21.46 -2.06
N ASN A 82 -5.70 -21.76 -3.22
CA ASN A 82 -4.99 -22.36 -4.37
C ASN A 82 -3.89 -21.45 -4.93
N TYR A 83 -4.02 -20.13 -4.75
CA TYR A 83 -3.07 -19.12 -5.20
C TYR A 83 -2.12 -18.67 -4.09
N PHE A 84 -2.36 -19.09 -2.85
CA PHE A 84 -1.57 -18.68 -1.70
C PHE A 84 -0.21 -19.39 -1.72
N ARG A 85 0.86 -18.59 -1.86
CA ARG A 85 2.25 -19.07 -1.85
C ARG A 85 3.07 -18.54 -0.65
N GLY A 86 2.45 -17.73 0.19
CA GLY A 86 3.10 -17.04 1.30
C GLY A 86 2.50 -15.64 1.51
N VAL A 87 3.09 -14.89 2.43
CA VAL A 87 2.71 -13.51 2.73
C VAL A 87 3.80 -12.52 2.31
N PRO A 88 3.47 -11.26 1.99
CA PRO A 88 2.11 -10.72 1.90
C PRO A 88 1.34 -11.26 0.70
N PHE A 89 0.04 -11.47 0.87
CA PHE A 89 -0.87 -11.89 -0.18
C PHE A 89 -2.05 -10.92 -0.20
N VAL A 90 -2.13 -10.11 -1.25
CA VAL A 90 -3.13 -9.06 -1.39
C VAL A 90 -4.16 -9.50 -2.42
N PHE A 91 -5.43 -9.23 -2.16
CA PHE A 91 -6.48 -9.45 -3.15
C PHE A 91 -7.63 -8.45 -2.99
N ALA A 92 -8.33 -8.20 -4.09
CA ALA A 92 -9.58 -7.44 -4.11
C ALA A 92 -10.48 -7.95 -5.24
N LYS A 93 -11.78 -7.72 -5.12
CA LYS A 93 -12.75 -8.03 -6.17
C LYS A 93 -13.08 -6.75 -6.94
N VAL A 94 -12.87 -6.76 -8.25
CA VAL A 94 -13.16 -5.65 -9.18
C VAL A 94 -13.94 -6.20 -10.35
N ASN A 95 -15.14 -5.67 -10.62
CA ASN A 95 -15.98 -6.09 -11.74
C ASN A 95 -16.12 -7.62 -11.84
N ASP A 96 -16.55 -8.26 -10.76
CA ASP A 96 -16.69 -9.73 -10.66
C ASP A 96 -15.40 -10.55 -10.79
N THR A 97 -14.24 -9.91 -10.90
CA THR A 97 -12.93 -10.57 -11.01
C THR A 97 -12.11 -10.37 -9.75
N ILE A 98 -11.54 -11.45 -9.21
CA ILE A 98 -10.62 -11.35 -8.08
C ILE A 98 -9.20 -11.14 -8.59
N ILE A 99 -8.65 -9.96 -8.34
CA ILE A 99 -7.26 -9.61 -8.62
C ILE A 99 -6.42 -10.02 -7.41
N ILE A 100 -5.32 -10.72 -7.66
CA ILE A 100 -4.39 -11.22 -6.65
C ILE A 100 -3.02 -10.60 -6.90
N ILE A 101 -2.36 -10.13 -5.85
CA ILE A 101 -0.96 -9.73 -5.87
C ILE A 101 -0.20 -10.66 -4.92
N SER A 102 0.72 -11.43 -5.49
CA SER A 102 1.48 -12.46 -4.79
C SER A 102 2.84 -11.93 -4.35
N GLY A 103 3.06 -11.88 -3.04
CA GLY A 103 4.30 -11.38 -2.44
C GLY A 103 4.39 -9.85 -2.47
N TYR A 104 5.51 -9.34 -1.96
CA TYR A 104 5.95 -7.95 -2.07
C TYR A 104 7.43 -7.91 -1.65
N PRO A 105 8.31 -7.09 -2.26
CA PRO A 105 9.70 -7.00 -1.83
C PRO A 105 9.82 -6.50 -0.38
N ASP A 106 10.80 -7.01 0.36
CA ASP A 106 11.25 -6.30 1.56
C ASP A 106 12.07 -5.05 1.15
N ARG A 107 12.49 -4.25 2.13
CA ARG A 107 13.23 -3.01 1.85
C ARG A 107 14.57 -3.23 1.12
N ASN A 108 15.21 -4.38 1.29
CA ASN A 108 16.50 -4.68 0.64
C ASN A 108 16.32 -5.27 -0.76
N GLN A 109 15.16 -5.86 -1.02
CA GLN A 109 14.78 -6.39 -2.32
C GLN A 109 14.08 -5.35 -3.20
N GLU A 110 13.53 -4.29 -2.62
CA GLU A 110 12.87 -3.24 -3.39
C GLU A 110 13.92 -2.27 -3.96
N ASN A 111 13.93 -2.11 -5.28
CA ASN A 111 14.80 -1.15 -5.97
C ASN A 111 13.95 -0.34 -6.97
N ASP A 112 13.88 0.97 -6.74
CA ASP A 112 13.00 1.90 -7.46
C ASP A 112 11.54 1.42 -7.56
N GLY A 113 11.05 0.74 -6.51
CA GLY A 113 9.68 0.20 -6.45
C GLY A 113 9.45 -1.14 -7.14
N TYR A 114 10.46 -1.70 -7.80
CA TYR A 114 10.42 -3.04 -8.41
C TYR A 114 11.06 -4.08 -7.49
N PHE A 115 10.68 -5.35 -7.65
CA PHE A 115 11.32 -6.50 -7.02
C PHE A 115 12.69 -6.75 -7.69
N LEU A 116 13.75 -6.50 -6.92
CA LEU A 116 15.16 -6.56 -7.33
C LEU A 116 15.54 -5.58 -8.45
N GLY A 117 14.66 -4.61 -8.76
CA GLY A 117 14.87 -3.62 -9.81
C GLY A 117 14.25 -4.02 -11.15
N LYS A 118 13.94 -3.00 -11.95
CA LYS A 118 13.16 -3.13 -13.20
C LYS A 118 13.65 -4.24 -14.14
N GLY A 119 14.94 -4.24 -14.47
CA GLY A 119 15.50 -5.19 -15.44
C GLY A 119 15.46 -6.64 -14.95
N ILE A 120 15.73 -6.86 -13.65
CA ILE A 120 15.66 -8.20 -13.07
C ILE A 120 14.20 -8.69 -13.01
N GLU A 121 13.28 -7.82 -12.63
CA GLU A 121 11.85 -8.18 -12.57
C GLU A 121 11.29 -8.52 -13.96
N GLU A 122 11.65 -7.74 -14.99
CA GLU A 122 11.25 -7.98 -16.38
C GLU A 122 11.83 -9.31 -16.91
N ASP A 123 13.10 -9.59 -16.64
CA ASP A 123 13.73 -10.87 -16.96
C ASP A 123 13.07 -12.06 -16.25
N LEU A 124 12.72 -11.90 -14.96
CA LEU A 124 12.02 -12.92 -14.19
C LEU A 124 10.60 -13.13 -14.72
N CYS A 125 9.93 -12.07 -15.16
CA CYS A 125 8.61 -12.17 -15.77
C CYS A 125 8.64 -13.07 -17.01
N ILE A 126 9.61 -12.85 -17.90
CA ILE A 126 9.79 -13.66 -19.11
C ILE A 126 10.12 -15.11 -18.75
N LYS A 127 11.04 -15.34 -17.80
CA LYS A 127 11.43 -16.69 -17.35
C LYS A 127 10.27 -17.46 -16.70
N ALA A 128 9.37 -16.75 -16.04
CA ALA A 128 8.16 -17.32 -15.44
C ALA A 128 7.03 -17.53 -16.47
N ASN A 129 7.27 -17.25 -17.76
CA ASN A 129 6.26 -17.23 -18.81
C ASN A 129 5.08 -16.30 -18.47
N GLY A 130 5.37 -15.23 -17.72
CA GLY A 130 4.43 -14.17 -17.38
C GLY A 130 4.31 -13.14 -18.51
N THR A 131 3.33 -12.25 -18.36
CA THR A 131 3.08 -11.15 -19.30
C THR A 131 3.50 -9.82 -18.67
N PRO A 132 4.50 -9.12 -19.22
CA PRO A 132 4.89 -7.80 -18.73
C PRO A 132 3.77 -6.79 -19.00
N VAL A 133 3.48 -5.95 -18.00
CA VAL A 133 2.49 -4.87 -18.10
C VAL A 133 3.22 -3.54 -18.18
N TYR A 134 2.91 -2.77 -19.23
CA TYR A 134 3.45 -1.44 -19.46
C TYR A 134 2.35 -0.39 -19.29
N ILE A 135 2.61 0.64 -18.50
CA ILE A 135 1.75 1.83 -18.37
C ILE A 135 2.56 3.01 -18.90
N ASN A 136 1.99 3.76 -19.84
CA ASN A 136 2.67 4.88 -20.51
C ASN A 136 4.06 4.49 -21.08
N ASN A 137 4.13 3.35 -21.77
CA ASN A 137 5.37 2.76 -22.32
C ASN A 137 6.48 2.45 -21.29
N THR A 138 6.14 2.40 -20.00
CA THR A 138 7.06 2.04 -18.93
C THR A 138 6.62 0.73 -18.28
N TYR A 139 7.52 -0.25 -18.21
CA TYR A 139 7.25 -1.50 -17.48
C TYR A 139 6.83 -1.17 -16.06
N SER A 140 5.72 -1.74 -15.61
CA SER A 140 5.17 -1.50 -14.27
C SER A 140 5.25 -2.75 -13.41
N PHE A 141 4.73 -3.89 -13.89
CA PHE A 141 4.74 -5.15 -13.14
C PHE A 141 4.50 -6.34 -14.07
N CYS A 142 4.68 -7.55 -13.54
CA CYS A 142 4.42 -8.79 -14.25
C CYS A 142 3.06 -9.39 -13.89
N LYS A 143 2.29 -9.80 -14.91
CA LYS A 143 1.15 -10.72 -14.75
C LYS A 143 1.66 -12.15 -14.82
N LEU A 144 1.58 -12.89 -13.72
CA LEU A 144 1.94 -14.31 -13.66
C LEU A 144 0.84 -15.20 -14.25
N SER A 145 -0.41 -14.77 -14.16
CA SER A 145 -1.57 -15.35 -14.85
C SER A 145 -2.63 -14.26 -15.06
N GLU A 146 -3.79 -14.63 -15.62
CA GLU A 146 -4.90 -13.69 -15.92
C GLU A 146 -5.24 -12.77 -14.75
N ASN A 147 -5.25 -13.31 -13.53
CA ASN A 147 -5.68 -12.63 -12.31
C ASN A 147 -4.62 -12.57 -11.20
N VAL A 148 -3.39 -13.05 -11.45
CA VAL A 148 -2.30 -13.03 -10.48
C VAL A 148 -1.17 -12.13 -10.96
N LEU A 149 -0.85 -11.13 -10.16
CA LEU A 149 0.23 -10.18 -10.37
C LEU A 149 1.42 -10.51 -9.46
N LEU A 150 2.63 -10.26 -9.94
CA LEU A 150 3.81 -10.21 -9.09
C LEU A 150 3.79 -8.95 -8.23
N GLY A 151 4.05 -9.11 -6.93
CA GLY A 151 4.05 -7.99 -5.99
C GLY A 151 5.25 -7.06 -6.12
N ASN A 152 4.95 -5.81 -6.41
CA ASN A 152 5.85 -4.65 -6.37
C ASN A 152 5.04 -3.36 -6.11
N ARG A 153 5.68 -2.19 -5.97
CA ARG A 153 4.95 -0.92 -5.70
C ARG A 153 3.89 -0.62 -6.76
N TYR A 154 4.25 -0.78 -8.02
CA TYR A 154 3.39 -0.42 -9.15
C TYR A 154 2.16 -1.32 -9.27
N SER A 155 2.26 -2.61 -8.95
CA SER A 155 1.12 -3.53 -8.89
C SER A 155 0.12 -3.13 -7.80
N ILE A 156 0.61 -2.69 -6.63
CA ILE A 156 -0.21 -2.22 -5.52
C ILE A 156 -0.90 -0.89 -5.88
N LEU A 157 -0.14 0.08 -6.41
CA LEU A 157 -0.69 1.34 -6.90
C LEU A 157 -1.77 1.12 -7.96
N TRP A 158 -1.49 0.23 -8.92
CA TRP A 158 -2.45 -0.11 -9.95
C TRP A 158 -3.75 -0.70 -9.36
N LEU A 159 -3.65 -1.63 -8.40
CA LEU A 159 -4.83 -2.16 -7.71
C LEU A 159 -5.62 -1.09 -6.96
N ILE A 160 -4.93 -0.16 -6.28
CA ILE A 160 -5.56 0.98 -5.60
C ILE A 160 -6.33 1.83 -6.61
N GLU A 161 -5.73 2.14 -7.76
CA GLU A 161 -6.40 2.91 -8.82
C GLU A 161 -7.60 2.15 -9.41
N GLN A 162 -7.51 0.82 -9.59
CA GLN A 162 -8.68 0.02 -9.98
C GLN A 162 -9.80 0.09 -8.94
N CYS A 163 -9.47 0.03 -7.64
CA CYS A 163 -10.46 0.17 -6.59
C CYS A 163 -11.09 1.57 -6.52
N LYS A 164 -10.32 2.62 -6.80
CA LYS A 164 -10.80 4.01 -6.90
C LYS A 164 -11.77 4.20 -8.06
N GLU A 165 -11.39 3.68 -9.23
CA GLU A 165 -12.12 3.90 -10.47
C GLU A 165 -13.41 3.07 -10.52
N TYR A 166 -13.34 1.79 -10.15
CA TYR A 166 -14.46 0.85 -10.35
C TYR A 166 -15.20 0.51 -9.05
N GLY A 167 -14.64 0.84 -7.89
CA GLY A 167 -15.16 0.42 -6.60
C GLY A 167 -14.90 -1.06 -6.33
N CYS A 168 -13.94 -1.36 -5.47
CA CYS A 168 -13.69 -2.75 -5.06
C CYS A 168 -14.87 -3.30 -4.25
N GLU A 169 -15.37 -4.46 -4.64
CA GLU A 169 -16.51 -5.14 -4.02
C GLU A 169 -16.10 -5.86 -2.74
N LYS A 170 -17.03 -5.92 -1.78
CA LYS A 170 -16.82 -6.69 -0.56
C LYS A 170 -16.93 -8.19 -0.87
N LEU A 171 -15.99 -8.97 -0.35
CA LEU A 171 -16.07 -10.43 -0.40
C LEU A 171 -16.87 -10.92 0.83
N GLU A 172 -18.03 -11.54 0.58
CA GLU A 172 -18.94 -12.12 1.59
C GLU A 172 -18.74 -13.61 1.79
#